data_AF-A0A357AM50-F1
#
_entry.id   AF-A0A357AM50-F1
#
_cell.length_a   1.000
_cell.length_b   1.000
_cell.length_c   1.000
_cell.angle_alpha   90.00
_cell.angle_beta   90.00
_cell.angle_gamma   90.00
#
_symmetry.space_group_name_H-M   'P 1'
#
loop_
_entity.id
_entity.type
_entity.pdbx_description
1 polymer ?
#
loop_
_entity_poly.entity_id
_entity_poly.type
_entity_poly.pdbx_seq_one_letter_code
_entity_poly.pdbx_strand_id
1 'polypeptide(L)'
;MHKVVINISENYRLDRVTQCLEQVFEQLGGLESIVKPGMKVAIKPNLLMAKKPEEAATTHPAVIQAVTALVQKSGGIVSIVESPGGAYHTNHLKKVYAITGMEAVANETGAELNYDLRVEKIENPEAKIVKSLKILKPLADADLIINIAKLKTHG
;
A
#
# COMPACT_ATOMS: atom_id res chain seq x y z
N MET A 1 -2.29 -22.29 -8.94
CA MET A 1 -1.00 -22.29 -8.22
C MET A 1 -0.64 -20.84 -7.94
N HIS A 2 -0.39 -20.44 -6.69
CA HIS A 2 0.02 -19.07 -6.39
C HIS A 2 1.48 -18.88 -6.79
N LYS A 3 1.79 -17.81 -7.53
CA LYS A 3 3.16 -17.48 -7.94
C LYS A 3 3.80 -16.64 -6.83
N VAL A 4 4.97 -17.05 -6.38
CA VAL A 4 5.76 -16.34 -5.37
C VAL A 4 7.09 -15.96 -6.01
N VAL A 5 7.48 -14.70 -5.88
CA VAL A 5 8.74 -14.15 -6.36
C VAL A 5 9.46 -13.51 -5.20
N ILE A 6 10.76 -13.73 -5.09
CA ILE A 6 11.62 -13.15 -4.06
C ILE A 6 12.78 -12.46 -4.77
N ASN A 7 13.06 -11.22 -4.38
CA ASN A 7 14.18 -10.46 -4.87
C ASN A 7 14.78 -9.60 -3.75
N ILE A 8 16.04 -9.19 -3.89
CA ILE A 8 16.79 -8.50 -2.83
C ILE A 8 17.06 -7.07 -3.27
N SER A 9 16.76 -6.12 -2.39
CA SER A 9 17.28 -4.76 -2.46
C SER A 9 18.20 -4.54 -1.26
N GLU A 10 19.46 -4.17 -1.50
CA GLU A 10 20.50 -4.07 -0.46
C GLU A 10 20.17 -2.99 0.60
N ASN A 11 19.41 -1.97 0.21
CA ASN A 11 19.02 -0.86 1.07
C ASN A 11 17.76 -0.18 0.51
N TYR A 12 17.29 0.87 1.20
CA TYR A 12 16.10 1.61 0.81
C TYR A 12 16.36 2.80 -0.13
N ARG A 13 17.50 2.84 -0.85
CA ARG A 13 17.67 3.83 -1.91
C ARG A 13 16.63 3.61 -3.00
N LEU A 14 15.97 4.68 -3.43
CA LEU A 14 14.83 4.60 -4.33
C LEU A 14 15.17 3.90 -5.66
N ASP A 15 16.33 4.18 -6.24
CA ASP A 15 16.82 3.54 -7.47
C ASP A 15 16.91 2.00 -7.33
N ARG A 16 17.45 1.52 -6.20
CA ARG A 16 17.59 0.09 -5.90
C ARG A 16 16.26 -0.59 -5.60
N VAL A 17 15.37 0.11 -4.90
CA VAL A 17 14.04 -0.42 -4.58
C VAL A 17 13.19 -0.50 -5.85
N THR A 18 13.21 0.52 -6.70
CA THR A 18 12.51 0.52 -8.00
C THR A 18 13.00 -0.62 -8.89
N GLN A 19 14.32 -0.77 -9.06
CA GLN A 19 14.89 -1.86 -9.87
C GLN A 19 14.47 -3.24 -9.36
N CYS A 20 14.50 -3.44 -8.03
CA CYS A 20 14.07 -4.69 -7.40
C CYS A 20 12.59 -4.98 -7.69
N LEU A 21 11.72 -3.99 -7.56
CA LEU A 21 10.28 -4.12 -7.80
C LEU A 21 9.94 -4.33 -9.27
N GLU A 22 10.64 -3.67 -10.20
CA GLU A 22 10.49 -3.91 -11.65
C GLU A 22 10.74 -5.38 -11.98
N GLN A 23 11.84 -5.95 -11.47
CA GLN A 23 12.17 -7.36 -11.65
C GLN A 23 11.12 -8.29 -11.01
N VAL A 24 10.60 -7.93 -9.84
CA VAL A 24 9.53 -8.70 -9.18
C VAL A 24 8.27 -8.71 -10.04
N PHE A 25 7.82 -7.56 -10.55
CA PHE A 25 6.63 -7.48 -11.37
C PHE A 25 6.81 -8.17 -12.73
N GLU A 26 7.97 -8.02 -13.38
CA GLU A 26 8.31 -8.74 -14.61
C GLU A 26 8.22 -10.26 -14.39
N GLN A 27 8.83 -10.76 -13.31
CA GLN A 27 8.74 -12.18 -12.96
C GLN A 27 7.32 -12.60 -12.59
N LEU A 28 6.44 -11.71 -12.14
CA LEU A 28 5.03 -12.00 -11.90
C LEU A 28 4.18 -12.00 -13.19
N GLY A 29 4.74 -11.62 -14.34
CA GLY A 29 4.06 -11.56 -15.64
C GLY A 29 3.78 -10.14 -16.14
N GLY A 30 4.47 -9.14 -15.58
CA GLY A 30 4.34 -7.73 -15.93
C GLY A 30 3.25 -7.01 -15.13
N LEU A 31 3.50 -5.76 -14.73
CA LEU A 31 2.54 -4.97 -13.96
C LEU A 31 1.30 -4.62 -14.80
N GLU A 32 1.48 -4.46 -16.11
CA GLU A 32 0.44 -4.26 -17.12
C GLU A 32 -0.52 -5.45 -17.24
N SER A 33 -0.16 -6.64 -16.75
CA SER A 33 -1.08 -7.78 -16.68
C SER A 33 -2.17 -7.56 -15.61
N ILE A 34 -1.86 -6.81 -14.55
CA ILE A 34 -2.74 -6.58 -13.39
C ILE A 34 -3.30 -5.15 -13.30
N VAL A 35 -2.55 -4.14 -13.75
CA VAL A 35 -3.00 -2.73 -13.78
C VAL A 35 -3.37 -2.36 -15.21
N LYS A 36 -4.59 -1.85 -15.40
CA LYS A 36 -5.07 -1.29 -16.66
C LYS A 36 -5.23 0.23 -16.53
N PRO A 37 -5.07 1.00 -17.63
CA PRO A 37 -5.28 2.43 -17.60
C PRO A 37 -6.65 2.81 -17.03
N GLY A 38 -6.68 3.78 -16.12
CA GLY A 38 -7.89 4.28 -15.47
C GLY A 38 -8.35 3.49 -14.24
N MET A 39 -7.74 2.34 -13.92
CA MET A 39 -8.06 1.60 -12.70
C MET A 39 -7.73 2.42 -11.46
N LYS A 40 -8.65 2.45 -10.48
CA LYS A 40 -8.41 2.97 -9.14
C LYS A 40 -7.65 1.93 -8.34
N VAL A 41 -6.38 2.22 -8.05
CA VAL A 41 -5.50 1.32 -7.31
C VAL A 41 -5.30 1.84 -5.90
N ALA A 42 -5.74 1.06 -4.91
CA ALA A 42 -5.48 1.32 -3.51
C ALA A 42 -4.17 0.61 -3.09
N ILE A 43 -3.15 1.40 -2.77
CA ILE A 43 -1.93 0.91 -2.13
C ILE A 43 -2.15 0.94 -0.61
N LYS A 44 -2.13 -0.23 0.01
CA LYS A 44 -2.30 -0.39 1.46
C LYS A 44 -0.95 -0.71 2.11
N PRO A 45 -0.21 0.28 2.65
CA PRO A 45 1.00 0.02 3.43
C PRO A 45 0.67 -0.65 4.77
N ASN A 46 1.73 -0.97 5.54
CA ASN A 46 1.63 -1.34 6.95
C ASN A 46 2.28 -0.26 7.81
N LEU A 47 1.51 0.76 8.20
CA LEU A 47 2.00 1.86 9.02
C LEU A 47 1.83 1.60 10.51
N LEU A 48 0.74 0.94 10.94
CA LEU A 48 0.43 0.62 12.35
C LEU A 48 0.27 1.85 13.28
N MET A 49 1.27 2.70 13.40
CA MET A 49 1.29 3.92 14.21
C MET A 49 2.29 4.93 13.63
N ALA A 50 2.36 6.12 14.21
CA ALA A 50 3.28 7.18 13.78
C ALA A 50 4.72 6.87 14.20
N LYS A 51 5.35 5.94 13.49
CA LYS A 51 6.73 5.49 13.66
C LYS A 51 7.56 5.94 12.47
N LYS A 52 8.75 6.48 12.75
CA LYS A 52 9.65 6.93 11.68
C LYS A 52 10.18 5.71 10.89
N PRO A 53 10.52 5.86 9.60
CA PRO A 53 11.02 4.76 8.79
C PRO A 53 12.23 4.03 9.39
N GLU A 54 13.10 4.75 10.10
CA GLU A 54 14.32 4.21 10.72
C GLU A 54 14.03 3.26 11.90
N GLU A 55 12.83 3.34 12.49
CA GLU A 55 12.40 2.43 13.56
C GLU A 55 12.02 1.04 13.01
N ALA A 56 11.99 0.86 11.69
CA ALA A 56 11.65 -0.39 11.02
C ALA A 56 10.31 -1.01 11.46
N ALA A 57 9.39 -0.18 11.96
CA ALA A 57 8.05 -0.58 12.37
C ALA A 57 7.00 -0.34 11.29
N THR A 58 7.29 0.50 10.28
CA THR A 58 6.36 0.85 9.19
C THR A 58 6.93 0.47 7.83
N THR A 59 6.08 0.26 6.83
CA THR A 59 6.54 0.12 5.43
C THR A 59 7.32 1.37 5.03
N HIS A 60 8.52 1.16 4.48
CA HIS A 60 9.43 2.25 4.15
C HIS A 60 8.89 3.10 2.97
N PRO A 61 8.98 4.44 3.02
CA PRO A 61 8.45 5.34 1.98
C PRO A 61 9.00 5.05 0.58
N ALA A 62 10.28 4.71 0.44
CA ALA A 62 10.88 4.33 -0.85
C ALA A 62 10.15 3.17 -1.55
N VAL A 63 9.63 2.18 -0.79
CA VAL A 63 8.86 1.07 -1.36
C VAL A 63 7.52 1.56 -1.88
N ILE A 64 6.84 2.41 -1.11
CA ILE A 64 5.54 2.97 -1.51
C ILE A 64 5.71 3.88 -2.72
N GLN A 65 6.73 4.75 -2.72
CA GLN A 65 7.03 5.62 -3.85
C GLN A 65 7.32 4.84 -5.14
N ALA A 66 8.14 3.80 -5.07
CA ALA A 66 8.47 2.96 -6.22
C ALA A 66 7.23 2.23 -6.76
N VAL A 67 6.43 1.59 -5.91
CA VAL A 67 5.20 0.91 -6.35
C VAL A 67 4.21 1.90 -6.94
N THR A 68 4.00 3.06 -6.29
CA THR A 68 3.13 4.12 -6.80
C THR A 68 3.54 4.56 -8.21
N ALA A 69 4.82 4.88 -8.42
CA ALA A 69 5.32 5.31 -9.72
C ALA A 69 5.16 4.24 -10.80
N LEU A 70 5.41 2.96 -10.46
CA LEU A 70 5.23 1.85 -11.40
C LEU A 70 3.75 1.66 -11.77
N VAL A 71 2.83 1.74 -10.80
CA VAL A 71 1.38 1.64 -11.06
C VAL A 71 0.90 2.80 -11.94
N GLN A 72 1.34 4.03 -11.66
CA GLN A 72 1.00 5.20 -12.46
C GLN A 72 1.56 5.10 -13.88
N LYS A 73 2.76 4.54 -14.06
CA LYS A 73 3.35 4.26 -15.38
C LYS A 73 2.49 3.28 -16.20
N SER A 74 1.78 2.35 -15.55
CA SER A 74 0.78 1.47 -16.17
C SER A 74 -0.60 2.13 -16.35
N GLY A 75 -0.76 3.41 -15.99
CA GLY A 75 -1.98 4.19 -16.13
C GLY A 75 -2.97 4.05 -14.96
N GLY A 76 -2.56 3.43 -13.85
CA GLY A 76 -3.38 3.34 -12.65
C GLY A 76 -3.46 4.66 -11.89
N ILE A 77 -4.61 4.93 -11.28
CA ILE A 77 -4.85 6.09 -10.42
C ILE A 77 -4.66 5.65 -8.97
N VAL A 78 -3.62 6.15 -8.32
CA VAL A 78 -3.17 5.63 -7.02
C VAL A 78 -3.74 6.44 -5.85
N SER A 79 -4.26 5.71 -4.87
CA SER A 79 -4.51 6.20 -3.52
C SER A 79 -3.73 5.39 -2.49
N ILE A 80 -3.16 6.05 -1.48
CA ILE A 80 -2.52 5.41 -0.34
C ILE A 80 -3.56 5.32 0.78
N VAL A 81 -3.93 4.09 1.14
CA VAL A 81 -5.05 3.82 2.04
C VAL A 81 -4.58 3.09 3.29
N GLU A 82 -4.77 3.70 4.46
CA GLU A 82 -4.40 3.08 5.74
C GLU A 82 -5.46 3.25 6.84
N SER A 83 -5.47 2.28 7.74
CA SER A 83 -6.20 2.22 9.00
C SER A 83 -5.20 1.93 10.13
N PRO A 84 -4.44 2.93 10.62
CA PRO A 84 -3.47 2.71 11.69
C PRO A 84 -4.17 2.29 12.98
N GLY A 85 -3.44 1.59 13.86
CA GLY A 85 -3.90 1.25 15.19
C GLY A 85 -4.13 2.49 16.07
N GLY A 86 -4.98 2.31 17.09
CA GLY A 86 -5.44 3.38 17.97
C GLY A 86 -6.68 4.07 17.44
N ALA A 87 -6.91 5.32 17.86
CA ALA A 87 -8.08 6.10 17.46
C ALA A 87 -8.04 6.39 15.94
N TYR A 88 -9.12 6.04 15.24
CA TYR A 88 -9.19 6.22 13.79
C TYR A 88 -9.96 7.49 13.42
N HIS A 89 -9.22 8.59 13.19
CA HIS A 89 -9.75 9.87 12.75
C HIS A 89 -8.72 10.65 11.91
N THR A 90 -9.18 11.64 11.15
CA THR A 90 -8.37 12.36 10.14
C THR A 90 -7.09 12.97 10.72
N ASN A 91 -7.14 13.58 11.92
CA ASN A 91 -5.94 14.18 12.54
C ASN A 91 -4.86 13.14 12.88
N HIS A 92 -5.25 11.93 13.31
CA HIS A 92 -4.31 10.85 13.58
C HIS A 92 -3.71 10.32 12.27
N LEU A 93 -4.53 10.14 11.24
CA LEU A 93 -4.05 9.76 9.91
C LEU A 93 -3.03 10.75 9.34
N LYS A 94 -3.33 12.06 9.40
CA LYS A 94 -2.39 13.11 8.97
C LYS A 94 -1.05 12.98 9.70
N LYS A 95 -1.07 12.82 11.03
CA LYS A 95 0.13 12.61 11.84
C LYS A 95 0.90 11.36 11.43
N VAL A 96 0.21 10.23 11.20
CA VAL A 96 0.83 8.98 10.76
C VAL A 96 1.47 9.15 9.39
N TYR A 97 0.76 9.71 8.41
CA TYR A 97 1.31 9.93 7.06
C TYR A 97 2.52 10.85 7.05
N ALA A 98 2.49 11.93 7.83
CA ALA A 98 3.63 12.85 7.97
C ALA A 98 4.86 12.13 8.56
N ILE A 99 4.71 11.45 9.69
CA ILE A 99 5.82 10.82 10.41
C ILE A 99 6.41 9.61 9.66
N THR A 100 5.56 8.87 8.94
CA THR A 100 5.99 7.70 8.16
C THR A 100 6.56 8.06 6.78
N GLY A 101 6.48 9.33 6.38
CA GLY A 101 6.96 9.83 5.09
C GLY A 101 5.99 9.63 3.94
N MET A 102 4.76 9.15 4.16
CA MET A 102 3.75 8.99 3.10
C MET A 102 3.31 10.33 2.51
N GLU A 103 3.32 11.41 3.30
CA GLU A 103 3.05 12.76 2.81
C GLU A 103 4.08 13.21 1.77
N ALA A 104 5.37 12.95 2.02
CA ALA A 104 6.40 13.22 1.03
C ALA A 104 6.21 12.37 -0.24
N VAL A 105 5.86 11.08 -0.09
CA VAL A 105 5.58 10.21 -1.23
C VAL A 105 4.40 10.74 -2.07
N ALA A 106 3.31 11.16 -1.43
CA ALA A 106 2.15 11.73 -2.11
C ALA A 106 2.52 13.02 -2.86
N ASN A 107 3.30 13.91 -2.26
CA ASN A 107 3.75 15.15 -2.89
C ASN A 107 4.63 14.90 -4.13
N GLU A 108 5.56 13.93 -4.05
CA GLU A 108 6.48 13.61 -5.15
C GLU A 108 5.79 12.87 -6.32
N THR A 109 4.77 12.06 -6.02
CA THR A 109 4.11 11.19 -7.03
C THR A 109 2.76 11.71 -7.51
N GLY A 110 2.16 12.66 -6.79
CA GLY A 110 0.78 13.08 -7.00
C GLY A 110 -0.27 12.06 -6.58
N ALA A 111 0.10 10.98 -5.88
CA ALA A 111 -0.87 10.02 -5.34
C ALA A 111 -1.71 10.62 -4.21
N GLU A 112 -2.97 10.20 -4.12
CA GLU A 112 -3.88 10.71 -3.09
C GLU A 112 -3.63 10.01 -1.74
N LEU A 113 -3.54 10.77 -0.66
CA LEU A 113 -3.63 10.21 0.70
C LEU A 113 -5.09 10.06 1.10
N ASN A 114 -5.52 8.84 1.44
CA ASN A 114 -6.90 8.62 1.86
C ASN A 114 -7.18 9.25 3.23
N TYR A 115 -8.26 10.02 3.29
CA TYR A 115 -8.87 10.53 4.53
C TYR A 115 -10.35 10.15 4.67
N ASP A 116 -10.91 9.35 3.76
CA ASP A 116 -12.23 8.77 3.92
C ASP A 116 -12.20 7.68 4.99
N LEU A 117 -12.92 7.92 6.08
CA LEU A 117 -12.99 7.06 7.25
C LEU A 117 -14.18 6.09 7.22
N ARG A 118 -15.05 6.20 6.21
CA ARG A 118 -16.23 5.35 6.09
C ARG A 118 -15.81 3.90 5.96
N VAL A 119 -16.63 3.02 6.51
CA VAL A 119 -16.45 1.58 6.40
C VAL A 119 -17.60 0.96 5.64
N GLU A 120 -17.30 -0.09 4.91
CA GLU A 120 -18.26 -0.90 4.17
C GLU A 120 -18.23 -2.33 4.68
N LYS A 121 -19.41 -2.93 4.85
CA LYS A 121 -19.54 -4.33 5.23
C LYS A 121 -19.42 -5.17 3.96
N ILE A 122 -18.38 -5.99 3.89
CA ILE A 122 -18.20 -6.98 2.83
C ILE A 122 -18.59 -8.35 3.37
N GLU A 123 -19.34 -9.09 2.58
CA GLU A 123 -19.77 -10.44 2.89
C GLU A 123 -19.02 -11.42 1.98
N ASN A 124 -18.50 -12.49 2.59
CA ASN A 124 -17.90 -13.61 1.89
C ASN A 124 -18.50 -14.90 2.47
N PRO A 125 -19.65 -15.36 1.93
CA PRO A 125 -20.32 -16.57 2.38
C PRO A 125 -19.44 -17.83 2.29
N GLU A 126 -18.41 -17.82 1.44
CA GLU A 126 -17.46 -18.93 1.27
C GLU A 126 -16.30 -18.92 2.27
N ALA A 127 -16.10 -17.83 3.03
CA ALA A 127 -15.00 -17.73 4.00
C ALA A 127 -15.09 -18.82 5.08
N LYS A 128 -13.99 -19.43 5.50
CA LYS A 128 -14.05 -20.55 6.48
C LYS A 128 -14.61 -20.15 7.85
N ILE A 129 -14.30 -18.95 8.34
CA ILE A 129 -14.61 -18.50 9.71
C ILE A 129 -15.37 -17.16 9.67
N VAL A 130 -14.71 -16.09 9.23
CA VAL A 130 -15.28 -14.75 9.26
C VAL A 130 -16.02 -14.49 7.94
N LYS A 131 -17.34 -14.72 7.96
CA LYS A 131 -18.23 -14.59 6.79
C LYS A 131 -18.54 -13.13 6.41
N SER A 132 -18.29 -12.18 7.30
CA SER A 132 -18.45 -10.76 6.99
C SER A 132 -17.43 -9.91 7.73
N LEU A 133 -16.93 -8.88 7.08
CA LEU A 133 -15.89 -7.97 7.59
C LEU A 133 -16.30 -6.52 7.29
N LYS A 134 -15.93 -5.60 8.17
CA LYS A 134 -15.96 -4.17 7.86
C LYS A 134 -14.58 -3.75 7.36
N ILE A 135 -14.50 -3.21 6.16
CA ILE A 135 -13.28 -2.65 5.59
C ILE A 135 -13.46 -1.17 5.32
N LEU A 136 -12.38 -0.43 5.10
CA LEU A 136 -12.48 0.95 4.66
C LEU A 136 -13.19 1.01 3.30
N LYS A 137 -14.17 1.90 3.17
CA LYS A 137 -14.86 2.17 1.90
C LYS A 137 -13.90 2.44 0.71
N PRO A 138 -12.83 3.23 0.84
CA PRO A 138 -11.85 3.40 -0.24
C PRO A 138 -11.16 2.10 -0.70
N LEU A 139 -11.10 1.06 0.16
CA LEU A 139 -10.64 -0.27 -0.27
C LEU A 139 -11.75 -1.03 -1.02
N ALA A 140 -13.01 -0.89 -0.60
CA ALA A 140 -14.16 -1.50 -1.28
C ALA A 140 -14.41 -0.89 -2.67
N ASP A 141 -14.16 0.41 -2.82
CA ASP A 141 -14.37 1.17 -4.06
C ASP A 141 -13.20 1.06 -5.06
N ALA A 142 -12.11 0.38 -4.68
CA ALA A 142 -10.92 0.24 -5.53
C ALA A 142 -11.07 -0.93 -6.52
N ASP A 143 -10.59 -0.74 -7.75
CA ASP A 143 -10.55 -1.80 -8.77
C ASP A 143 -9.43 -2.81 -8.49
N LEU A 144 -8.35 -2.36 -7.83
CA LEU A 144 -7.22 -3.19 -7.42
C LEU A 144 -6.70 -2.74 -6.05
N ILE A 145 -6.44 -3.70 -5.17
CA ILE A 145 -5.76 -3.47 -3.89
C ILE A 145 -4.36 -4.08 -3.97
N ILE A 146 -3.33 -3.27 -3.79
CA ILE A 146 -1.95 -3.71 -3.60
C ILE A 146 -1.60 -3.56 -2.12
N ASN A 147 -1.62 -4.68 -1.39
CA ASN A 147 -1.29 -4.71 0.03
C ASN A 147 0.22 -4.92 0.24
N ILE A 148 0.88 -4.01 0.96
CA ILE A 148 2.33 -4.01 1.18
C ILE A 148 2.64 -4.09 2.67
N ALA A 149 3.04 -5.28 3.12
CA ALA A 149 3.40 -5.53 4.51
C ALA A 149 4.90 -5.35 4.76
N LYS A 150 5.25 -5.07 6.03
CA LYS A 150 6.62 -5.20 6.54
C LYS A 150 6.69 -6.40 7.48
N LEU A 151 7.57 -7.36 7.17
CA LEU A 151 7.85 -8.47 8.06
C LEU A 151 8.64 -7.98 9.27
N LYS A 152 8.08 -8.17 10.46
CA LYS A 152 8.65 -7.72 11.74
C LYS A 152 8.15 -8.61 12.87
N THR A 153 8.87 -8.63 13.99
CA THR A 153 8.38 -9.25 15.23
C THR A 153 7.37 -8.34 15.91
N HIS A 154 6.41 -8.94 16.61
CA HIS A 154 5.56 -8.24 17.57
C HIS A 154 6.18 -8.40 18.95
N GLY A 155 6.48 -7.28 19.61
CA GLY A 155 6.92 -7.23 21.01
C GLY A 155 5.74 -7.14 21.96
#